data_AF-A0A352N973-F1
#
_entry.id   AF-A0A352N973-F1
#
_cell.length_a   1.000
_cell.length_b   1.000
_cell.length_c   1.000
_cell.angle_alpha   90.00
_cell.angle_beta   90.00
_cell.angle_gamma   90.00
#
_symmetry.space_group_name_H-M   'P 1'
#
loop_
_entity.id
_entity.type
_entity.pdbx_description
1 polymer ?
#
loop_
_entity_poly.entity_id
_entity_poly.type
_entity_poly.pdbx_seq_one_letter_code
_entity_poly.pdbx_strand_id
1 'polypeptide(L)'
;MKKDEKSLPQYAQIEQPFGAKPPLVHCPICGKATFKGQTKVTPCKHLAFVYIGENQDFYYKSQYFKRKSEGVENKSLTPDTLRKFLKKVGYWNNLLAIEITYGGMACGPVCFTDVYGFDYCGALTEEERDLNNPNWRPSKYNSEGNIFSDLETQLQNKKRASCFQDDNQGKKDI
;
A
#
# COMPACT_ATOMS: atom_id res chain seq x y z
N MET A 1 -6.01 20.57 -21.12
CA MET A 1 -5.58 19.40 -20.34
C MET A 1 -6.81 18.57 -20.00
N LYS A 2 -6.87 17.30 -20.44
CA LYS A 2 -7.90 16.37 -19.95
C LYS A 2 -7.57 16.10 -18.48
N LYS A 3 -8.57 16.17 -17.60
CA LYS A 3 -8.45 15.82 -16.18
C LYS A 3 -8.00 14.36 -16.14
N ASP A 4 -6.82 14.07 -15.60
CA ASP A 4 -6.34 12.69 -15.48
C ASP A 4 -7.40 11.88 -14.73
N GLU A 5 -8.03 10.95 -15.44
CA GLU A 5 -9.05 10.07 -14.90
C GLU A 5 -8.38 9.19 -13.86
N LYS A 6 -8.74 9.42 -12.59
CA LYS A 6 -8.04 8.78 -11.47
C LYS A 6 -8.25 7.27 -11.55
N SER A 7 -7.17 6.53 -11.76
CA SER A 7 -7.20 5.09 -11.87
C SER A 7 -7.57 4.44 -10.53
N LEU A 8 -8.45 3.46 -10.56
CA LEU A 8 -8.97 2.79 -9.37
C LEU A 8 -7.94 1.78 -8.82
N PRO A 9 -8.08 1.36 -7.54
CA PRO A 9 -7.34 0.21 -7.02
C PRO A 9 -7.48 -1.00 -7.94
N GLN A 10 -6.36 -1.69 -8.15
CA GLN A 10 -6.28 -2.88 -8.98
C GLN A 10 -6.60 -4.12 -8.16
N TYR A 11 -7.19 -5.13 -8.79
CA TYR A 11 -7.58 -6.36 -8.12
C TYR A 11 -7.09 -7.58 -8.90
N ALA A 12 -6.59 -8.57 -8.16
CA ALA A 12 -6.39 -9.92 -8.66
C ALA A 12 -7.31 -10.85 -7.87
N GLN A 13 -8.13 -11.64 -8.56
CA GLN A 13 -9.03 -12.61 -7.93
C GLN A 13 -8.51 -14.01 -8.18
N ILE A 14 -8.43 -14.81 -7.12
CA ILE A 14 -7.94 -16.17 -7.14
C ILE A 14 -8.98 -17.04 -6.45
N GLU A 15 -9.54 -18.00 -7.19
CA GLU A 15 -10.41 -19.03 -6.63
C GLU A 15 -9.62 -20.33 -6.49
N GLN A 16 -9.57 -20.87 -5.29
CA GLN A 16 -8.93 -22.14 -5.00
C GLN A 16 -9.94 -23.29 -5.15
N PRO A 17 -9.49 -24.47 -5.62
CA PRO A 17 -10.32 -25.66 -5.59
C PRO A 17 -10.84 -25.96 -4.18
N PHE A 18 -12.04 -26.51 -4.10
CA PHE A 18 -12.65 -26.89 -2.82
C PHE A 18 -11.77 -27.94 -2.09
N GLY A 19 -11.52 -27.72 -0.80
CA GLY A 19 -10.65 -28.54 0.03
C GLY A 19 -9.14 -28.25 -0.12
N ALA A 20 -8.75 -27.34 -1.01
CA ALA A 20 -7.36 -26.90 -1.10
C ALA A 20 -6.93 -26.16 0.17
N LYS A 21 -5.66 -26.34 0.55
CA LYS A 21 -5.09 -25.56 1.66
C LYS A 21 -5.02 -24.08 1.25
N PRO A 22 -5.36 -23.14 2.15
CA PRO A 22 -5.19 -21.72 1.88
C PRO A 22 -3.74 -21.41 1.46
N PRO A 23 -3.53 -20.65 0.37
CA PRO A 23 -2.19 -20.38 -0.13
C PRO A 23 -1.45 -19.40 0.78
N LEU A 24 -0.13 -19.59 0.91
CA LEU A 24 0.72 -18.59 1.55
C LEU A 24 0.95 -17.42 0.58
N VAL A 25 0.35 -16.27 0.89
CA VAL A 25 0.47 -15.07 0.05
C VAL A 25 1.85 -14.45 0.23
N HIS A 26 2.50 -14.16 -0.90
CA HIS A 26 3.76 -13.43 -0.93
C HIS A 26 3.53 -12.03 -1.49
N CYS A 27 4.35 -11.07 -1.04
CA CYS A 27 4.32 -9.72 -1.57
C CYS A 27 4.76 -9.73 -3.05
N PRO A 28 3.94 -9.24 -4.00
CA PRO A 28 4.29 -9.23 -5.42
C PRO A 28 5.44 -8.26 -5.75
N ILE A 29 5.77 -7.34 -4.83
CA ILE A 29 6.81 -6.31 -5.04
C ILE A 29 8.17 -6.79 -4.54
N CYS A 30 8.23 -7.53 -3.43
CA CYS A 30 9.50 -7.92 -2.79
C CYS A 30 9.64 -9.41 -2.46
N GLY A 31 8.65 -10.24 -2.80
CA GLY A 31 8.70 -11.68 -2.62
C GLY A 31 8.59 -12.18 -1.17
N LYS A 32 8.50 -11.29 -0.16
CA LYS A 32 8.38 -11.72 1.25
C LYS A 32 6.99 -12.30 1.54
N ALA A 33 6.95 -13.42 2.27
CA ALA A 33 5.70 -13.99 2.77
C ALA A 33 4.98 -13.04 3.72
N THR A 34 3.65 -12.95 3.61
CA THR A 34 2.82 -12.11 4.50
C THR A 34 2.69 -12.70 5.90
N PHE A 35 2.78 -14.01 6.04
CA PHE A 35 2.74 -14.73 7.30
C PHE A 35 4.02 -15.53 7.55
N LYS A 36 4.38 -15.64 8.83
CA LYS A 36 5.31 -16.66 9.33
C LYS A 36 4.50 -17.74 10.05
N GLY A 37 4.40 -18.92 9.43
CA GLY A 37 3.46 -19.95 9.88
C GLY A 37 2.02 -19.60 9.51
N GLN A 38 1.04 -20.08 10.27
CA GLN A 38 -0.39 -19.91 9.95
C GLN A 38 -1.05 -18.68 10.58
N THR A 39 -0.48 -18.11 11.65
CA THR A 39 -1.20 -17.13 12.47
C THR A 39 -0.51 -15.79 12.64
N LYS A 40 0.80 -15.67 12.38
CA LYS A 40 1.54 -14.43 12.64
C LYS A 40 1.85 -13.68 11.35
N VAL A 41 1.23 -12.51 11.16
CA VAL A 41 1.61 -11.61 10.06
C VAL A 41 3.01 -11.07 10.28
N THR A 42 3.83 -11.16 9.24
CA THR A 42 5.18 -10.57 9.15
C THR A 42 5.18 -9.55 8.03
N PRO A 43 4.70 -8.32 8.29
CA PRO A 43 4.44 -7.36 7.23
C PRO A 43 5.76 -6.86 6.62
N CYS A 44 5.82 -6.81 5.29
CA CYS A 44 6.83 -6.01 4.60
C CYS A 44 6.33 -4.57 4.44
N LYS A 45 7.22 -3.65 4.01
CA LYS A 45 6.87 -2.23 3.79
C LYS A 45 5.72 -2.01 2.80
N HIS A 46 5.48 -2.99 1.91
CA HIS A 46 4.42 -2.91 0.91
C HIS A 46 3.07 -3.43 1.41
N LEU A 47 3.01 -4.18 2.51
CA LEU A 47 1.74 -4.72 3.00
C LEU A 47 0.93 -3.58 3.65
N ALA A 48 -0.14 -3.17 2.99
CA ALA A 48 -1.03 -2.11 3.46
C ALA A 48 -2.05 -2.66 4.48
N PHE A 49 -2.67 -3.81 4.18
CA PHE A 49 -3.64 -4.46 5.06
C PHE A 49 -3.77 -5.96 4.76
N VAL A 50 -4.33 -6.69 5.73
CA VAL A 50 -4.89 -8.04 5.55
C VAL A 50 -6.31 -8.00 6.09
N TYR A 51 -7.28 -8.33 5.24
CA TYR A 51 -8.70 -8.41 5.56
C TYR A 51 -9.13 -9.87 5.52
N ILE A 52 -9.82 -10.32 6.57
CA ILE A 52 -10.27 -11.71 6.73
C ILE A 52 -11.78 -11.74 6.56
N GLY A 53 -12.24 -12.42 5.50
CA GLY A 53 -13.66 -12.42 5.12
C GLY A 53 -14.56 -13.10 6.15
N GLU A 54 -14.03 -14.11 6.83
CA GLU A 54 -14.73 -14.84 7.91
C GLU A 54 -15.14 -13.91 9.05
N ASN A 55 -14.21 -13.05 9.50
CA ASN A 55 -14.44 -12.13 10.61
C ASN A 55 -15.00 -10.77 10.16
N GLN A 56 -15.08 -10.53 8.85
CA GLN A 56 -15.47 -9.24 8.28
C GLN A 56 -14.63 -8.06 8.80
N ASP A 57 -13.35 -8.30 9.09
CA ASP A 57 -12.47 -7.31 9.71
C ASP A 57 -11.02 -7.39 9.19
N PHE A 58 -10.29 -6.30 9.42
CA PHE A 58 -8.87 -6.19 9.13
C PHE A 58 -8.03 -6.84 10.23
N TYR A 59 -7.48 -8.01 9.92
CA TYR A 59 -6.48 -8.66 10.77
C TYR A 59 -5.18 -7.85 10.90
N TYR A 60 -4.79 -7.12 9.84
CA TYR A 60 -3.64 -6.22 9.87
C TYR A 60 -3.90 -4.93 9.10
N LYS A 61 -3.37 -3.82 9.61
CA LYS A 61 -3.34 -2.50 8.93
C LYS A 61 -1.99 -1.83 9.18
N SER A 62 -1.33 -1.39 8.11
CA SER A 62 -0.19 -0.47 8.19
C SER A 62 -0.62 0.89 8.77
N GLN A 63 0.32 1.64 9.34
CA GLN A 63 0.01 2.97 9.89
C GLN A 63 -0.52 3.94 8.82
N TYR A 64 0.09 3.90 7.63
CA TYR A 64 -0.38 4.70 6.50
C TYR A 64 -1.82 4.36 6.13
N PHE A 65 -2.16 3.06 6.02
CA PHE A 65 -3.53 2.63 5.75
C PHE A 65 -4.51 3.06 6.83
N LYS A 66 -4.16 2.94 8.12
CA LYS A 66 -5.01 3.37 9.24
C LYS A 66 -5.41 4.83 9.07
N ARG A 67 -4.44 5.74 8.94
CA ARG A 67 -4.70 7.18 8.76
C ARG A 67 -5.50 7.49 7.50
N LYS A 68 -5.18 6.83 6.38
CA LYS A 68 -5.93 6.97 5.13
C LYS A 68 -7.39 6.51 5.23
N SER A 69 -7.65 5.53 6.10
CA SER A 69 -8.99 4.99 6.35
C SER A 69 -9.75 5.72 7.45
N GLU A 70 -9.09 6.59 8.24
CA GLU A 70 -9.75 7.39 9.27
C GLU A 70 -10.81 8.30 8.65
N GLY A 71 -12.01 8.30 9.22
CA GLY A 71 -13.15 9.07 8.71
C GLY A 71 -13.86 8.45 7.48
N VAL A 72 -13.37 7.33 6.94
CA VAL A 72 -14.11 6.58 5.91
C VAL A 72 -15.09 5.64 6.59
N GLU A 73 -16.39 5.83 6.36
CA GLU A 73 -17.43 4.97 6.93
C GLU A 73 -17.22 3.50 6.52
N ASN A 74 -17.18 2.61 7.52
CA ASN A 74 -16.85 1.20 7.40
C ASN A 74 -17.95 0.26 7.96
N LYS A 75 -19.20 0.73 8.04
CA LYS A 75 -20.31 -0.11 8.52
C LYS A 75 -20.52 -1.30 7.56
N SER A 76 -20.42 -2.51 8.10
CA SER A 76 -20.60 -3.78 7.37
C SER A 76 -19.64 -3.94 6.19
N LEU A 77 -18.37 -4.21 6.51
CA LEU A 77 -17.40 -4.62 5.52
C LEU A 77 -17.65 -6.09 5.15
N THR A 78 -18.08 -6.31 3.92
CA THR A 78 -18.08 -7.61 3.26
C THR A 78 -17.04 -7.53 2.13
N PRO A 79 -16.62 -8.67 1.54
CA PRO A 79 -15.75 -8.63 0.37
C PRO A 79 -16.26 -7.69 -0.75
N ASP A 80 -17.58 -7.65 -0.97
CA ASP A 80 -18.20 -6.76 -1.97
C ASP A 80 -18.15 -5.28 -1.58
N THR A 81 -18.41 -4.95 -0.32
CA THR A 81 -18.37 -3.55 0.15
C THR A 81 -16.96 -3.05 0.39
N LEU A 82 -15.99 -3.95 0.62
CA LEU A 82 -14.57 -3.63 0.75
C LEU A 82 -14.03 -2.91 -0.49
N ARG A 83 -14.45 -3.31 -1.69
CA ARG A 83 -14.02 -2.63 -2.93
C ARG A 83 -14.47 -1.17 -2.97
N LYS A 84 -15.71 -0.91 -2.54
CA LYS A 84 -16.26 0.46 -2.44
C LYS A 84 -15.53 1.25 -1.37
N PHE A 85 -15.23 0.62 -0.24
CA PHE A 85 -14.43 1.21 0.83
C PHE A 85 -13.02 1.61 0.34
N LEU A 86 -12.28 0.70 -0.31
CA LEU A 86 -10.93 0.96 -0.81
C LEU A 86 -10.89 2.06 -1.88
N LYS A 87 -11.94 2.19 -2.70
CA LYS A 87 -12.10 3.33 -3.62
C LYS A 87 -12.21 4.67 -2.86
N LYS A 88 -12.93 4.70 -1.73
CA LYS A 88 -13.06 5.90 -0.89
C LYS A 88 -11.79 6.24 -0.11
N VAL A 89 -11.05 5.23 0.36
CA VAL A 89 -9.73 5.40 1.00
C VAL A 89 -8.75 6.12 0.06
N GLY A 90 -8.89 5.91 -1.25
CA GLY A 90 -8.20 6.73 -2.26
C GLY A 90 -6.72 6.39 -2.41
N TYR A 91 -6.40 5.09 -2.49
CA TYR A 91 -5.08 4.62 -2.91
C TYR A 91 -4.88 4.70 -4.43
N TRP A 92 -5.96 4.82 -5.21
CA TRP A 92 -5.93 4.83 -6.68
C TRP A 92 -5.17 3.60 -7.22
N ASN A 93 -4.40 3.73 -8.31
CA ASN A 93 -3.59 2.65 -8.87
C ASN A 93 -2.36 2.24 -8.03
N ASN A 94 -2.10 2.89 -6.90
CA ASN A 94 -0.97 2.49 -6.05
C ASN A 94 -1.26 1.25 -5.20
N LEU A 95 -2.51 0.79 -5.18
CA LEU A 95 -2.93 -0.39 -4.41
C LEU A 95 -3.34 -1.54 -5.34
N LEU A 96 -2.71 -2.69 -5.12
CA LEU A 96 -3.18 -3.98 -5.59
C LEU A 96 -3.82 -4.74 -4.43
N ALA A 97 -5.08 -5.12 -4.57
CA ALA A 97 -5.77 -6.01 -3.66
C ALA A 97 -5.85 -7.41 -4.27
N ILE A 98 -5.24 -8.40 -3.63
CA ILE A 98 -5.34 -9.80 -4.02
C ILE A 98 -6.45 -10.44 -3.19
N GLU A 99 -7.54 -10.83 -3.85
CA GLU A 99 -8.66 -11.54 -3.25
C GLU A 99 -8.49 -13.03 -3.49
N ILE A 100 -8.52 -13.81 -2.41
CA ILE A 100 -8.36 -15.25 -2.49
C ILE A 100 -9.58 -15.89 -1.85
N THR A 101 -10.36 -16.59 -2.66
CA THR A 101 -11.49 -17.39 -2.22
C THR A 101 -11.06 -18.85 -2.10
N TYR A 102 -11.32 -19.45 -0.94
CA TYR A 102 -11.07 -20.87 -0.69
C TYR A 102 -12.21 -21.45 0.14
N GLY A 103 -12.40 -22.76 0.04
CA GLY A 103 -13.52 -23.42 0.71
C GLY A 103 -13.17 -24.83 1.16
N GLY A 104 -13.95 -25.33 2.11
CA GLY A 104 -13.73 -26.64 2.71
C GLY A 104 -14.94 -27.15 3.48
N MET A 105 -14.75 -28.26 4.20
CA MET A 105 -15.78 -28.90 5.00
C MET A 105 -15.65 -28.50 6.47
N ALA A 106 -16.75 -28.07 7.06
CA ALA A 106 -16.96 -27.98 8.50
C ALA A 106 -18.29 -28.67 8.85
N CYS A 107 -19.30 -27.94 9.30
CA CYS A 107 -20.69 -28.42 9.46
C CYS A 107 -21.49 -28.35 8.13
N GLY A 108 -20.81 -28.54 7.00
CA GLY A 108 -21.29 -28.26 5.65
C GLY A 108 -20.19 -27.59 4.80
N PRO A 109 -20.42 -27.40 3.50
CA PRO A 109 -19.52 -26.65 2.64
C PRO A 109 -19.50 -25.18 3.06
N VAL A 110 -18.30 -24.66 3.32
CA VAL A 110 -18.07 -23.25 3.66
C VAL A 110 -17.01 -22.65 2.73
N CYS A 111 -17.18 -21.38 2.37
CA CYS A 111 -16.25 -20.62 1.54
C CYS A 111 -15.94 -19.28 2.22
N PHE A 112 -14.67 -18.89 2.16
CA PHE A 112 -14.18 -17.63 2.72
C PHE A 112 -13.36 -16.89 1.66
N THR A 113 -13.37 -15.56 1.74
CA THR A 113 -12.58 -14.70 0.86
C THR A 113 -11.73 -13.77 1.70
N ASP A 114 -10.42 -13.94 1.62
CA ASP A 114 -9.46 -13.06 2.27
C ASP A 114 -8.86 -12.08 1.26
N VAL A 115 -8.53 -10.88 1.71
CA VAL A 115 -8.03 -9.81 0.83
C VAL A 115 -6.72 -9.23 1.36
N TYR A 116 -5.72 -9.21 0.50
CA TYR A 116 -4.37 -8.75 0.80
C TYR A 116 -4.08 -7.48 0.02
N GLY A 117 -3.94 -6.36 0.71
CA GLY A 117 -3.64 -5.07 0.09
C GLY A 117 -2.14 -4.80 0.05
N PHE A 118 -1.59 -4.62 -1.15
CA PHE A 118 -0.21 -4.24 -1.39
C PHE A 118 -0.13 -2.84 -1.98
N ASP A 119 0.53 -1.95 -1.25
CA ASP A 119 0.81 -0.58 -1.66
C ASP A 119 2.17 -0.52 -2.36
N TYR A 120 2.15 -0.18 -3.65
CA TYR A 120 3.34 -0.04 -4.50
C TYR A 120 4.19 1.17 -4.12
N CYS A 121 3.60 2.17 -3.45
CA CYS A 121 4.34 3.27 -2.84
C CYS A 121 4.79 2.93 -1.41
N GLY A 122 4.54 1.71 -0.94
CA GLY A 122 4.86 1.16 0.38
C GLY A 122 6.25 1.50 0.91
N ALA A 123 7.25 1.48 0.02
CA ALA A 123 8.65 1.70 0.36
C ALA A 123 9.05 3.17 0.53
N LEU A 124 8.22 4.11 0.04
CA LEU A 124 8.48 5.55 0.05
C LEU A 124 8.14 6.16 1.41
N THR A 125 8.90 7.20 1.79
CA THR A 125 8.55 8.07 2.93
C THR A 125 7.26 8.85 2.64
N GLU A 126 6.68 9.47 3.66
CA GLU A 126 5.45 10.24 3.49
C GLU A 126 5.67 11.45 2.56
N GLU A 127 6.82 12.10 2.66
CA GLU A 127 7.23 13.21 1.80
C GLU A 127 7.41 12.75 0.35
N GLU A 128 8.03 11.59 0.14
CA GLU A 128 8.20 11.00 -1.19
C GLU A 128 6.87 10.58 -1.81
N ARG A 129 5.90 10.13 -1.00
CA ARG A 129 4.55 9.79 -1.49
C ARG A 129 3.76 11.03 -1.87
N ASP A 130 3.89 12.09 -1.09
CA ASP A 130 3.22 13.36 -1.33
C ASP A 130 3.74 14.04 -2.61
N LEU A 131 5.07 14.01 -2.82
CA LEU A 131 5.68 14.51 -4.06
C LEU A 131 5.29 13.68 -5.29
N ASN A 132 5.10 12.37 -5.13
CA ASN A 132 4.69 11.47 -6.20
C ASN A 132 3.16 11.36 -6.35
N ASN A 133 2.39 12.08 -5.54
CA ASN A 133 0.94 12.09 -5.64
C ASN A 133 0.51 13.19 -6.63
N PRO A 134 -0.01 12.84 -7.82
CA PRO A 134 -0.41 13.81 -8.85
C PRO A 134 -1.57 14.72 -8.44
N ASN A 135 -2.17 14.47 -7.27
CA ASN A 135 -3.24 15.28 -6.68
C ASN A 135 -2.84 15.94 -5.36
N TRP A 136 -1.56 15.85 -4.94
CA TRP A 136 -1.10 16.56 -3.76
C TRP A 136 -1.09 18.06 -4.05
N ARG A 137 -1.81 18.80 -3.22
CA ARG A 137 -1.65 20.25 -3.12
C ARG A 137 -0.88 20.48 -1.82
N PRO A 138 0.24 21.24 -1.86
CA PRO A 138 0.89 21.63 -0.61
C PRO A 138 -0.15 22.30 0.28
N SER A 139 -0.33 21.79 1.50
CA SER A 139 -0.70 22.69 2.58
C SER A 139 0.34 23.81 2.53
N LYS A 140 -0.08 25.07 2.38
CA LYS A 140 0.85 26.20 2.33
C LYS A 140 1.68 26.39 3.62
N TYR A 141 1.54 25.48 4.57
CA TYR A 141 2.03 25.57 5.93
C TYR A 141 2.52 24.20 6.37
N ASN A 142 3.78 24.13 6.83
CA ASN A 142 4.27 23.01 7.62
C ASN A 142 3.61 23.00 9.02
N SER A 143 3.93 22.01 9.86
CA SER A 143 3.44 21.90 11.26
C SER A 143 3.76 23.13 12.14
N GLU A 144 4.61 24.03 11.66
CA GLU A 144 5.05 25.25 12.33
C GLU A 144 4.46 26.52 11.69
N GLY A 145 3.63 26.41 10.65
CA GLY A 145 3.02 27.56 9.99
C GLY A 145 3.90 28.28 8.95
N ASN A 146 4.95 27.64 8.43
CA ASN A 146 5.87 28.23 7.44
C ASN A 146 5.55 27.83 5.99
N ILE A 147 5.78 28.77 5.05
CA ILE A 147 5.54 28.60 3.61
C ILE A 147 6.59 27.69 2.97
N PHE A 148 6.15 26.69 2.20
CA PHE A 148 6.95 25.61 1.61
C PHE A 148 8.01 26.00 0.54
N SER A 149 8.24 27.30 0.26
CA SER A 149 9.20 27.75 -0.78
C SER A 149 10.65 27.30 -0.51
N ASP A 150 10.97 27.05 0.75
CA ASP A 150 12.34 26.74 1.16
C ASP A 150 12.71 25.26 0.94
N LEU A 151 11.72 24.36 0.91
CA LEU A 151 11.98 22.91 0.77
C LEU A 151 12.35 22.50 -0.66
N GLU A 152 11.71 23.09 -1.68
CA GLU A 152 12.05 22.85 -3.09
C GLU A 152 13.49 23.31 -3.39
N THR A 153 13.88 24.46 -2.83
CA THR A 153 15.23 25.02 -2.96
C THR A 153 16.26 24.14 -2.25
N GLN A 154 15.96 23.65 -1.05
CA GLN A 154 16.86 22.75 -0.31
C GLN A 154 17.03 21.39 -1.00
N LEU A 155 15.98 20.83 -1.61
CA LEU A 155 16.05 19.55 -2.33
C LEU A 155 16.74 19.67 -3.70
N GLN A 156 16.56 20.78 -4.42
CA GLN A 156 17.35 21.06 -5.63
C GLN A 156 18.84 21.23 -5.31
N ASN A 157 19.17 21.90 -4.20
CA ASN A 157 20.55 22.04 -3.74
C ASN A 157 21.16 20.70 -3.31
N LYS A 158 20.36 19.80 -2.70
CA LYS A 158 20.81 18.45 -2.32
C LYS A 158 21.05 17.53 -3.53
N LYS A 159 20.18 17.60 -4.55
CA LYS A 159 20.39 16.92 -5.85
C LYS A 159 21.60 17.48 -6.61
N ARG A 160 21.87 18.79 -6.54
CA ARG A 160 23.09 19.38 -7.09
C ARG A 160 24.33 18.91 -6.34
N ALA A 161 24.29 18.84 -5.01
CA ALA A 161 25.43 18.39 -4.21
C ALA A 161 25.82 16.92 -4.46
N SER A 162 24.85 16.03 -4.72
CA SER A 162 25.15 14.63 -5.06
C SER A 162 25.72 14.44 -6.47
N CYS A 163 25.48 15.37 -7.40
CA CYS A 163 26.12 15.35 -8.73
C CYS A 163 27.57 15.86 -8.74
N PHE A 164 28.06 16.46 -7.65
CA PHE A 164 29.41 17.06 -7.59
C PHE A 164 30.45 16.21 -6.84
N GLN A 165 30.08 15.01 -6.37
CA GLN A 165 31.00 14.14 -5.60
C GLN A 165 31.67 13.02 -6.41
N ASP A 166 31.38 12.87 -7.70
CA ASP A 166 31.92 11.77 -8.52
C ASP A 166 33.16 12.12 -9.37
N ASP A 167 33.64 13.38 -9.38
CA ASP A 167 34.73 13.80 -10.28
C ASP A 167 36.12 13.95 -9.62
N ASN A 168 36.35 13.45 -8.39
CA ASN A 168 37.63 13.68 -7.70
C ASN A 168 38.27 12.45 -7.04
N GLN A 169 38.19 11.29 -7.68
CA GLN A 169 39.07 10.15 -7.37
C GLN A 169 39.74 9.63 -8.64
N GLY A 170 40.88 10.23 -8.99
CA GLY A 170 41.69 9.70 -10.08
C GLY A 170 42.79 10.63 -10.58
N LYS A 171 43.69 11.08 -9.69
CA LYS A 171 45.07 11.48 -10.03
C LYS A 171 45.83 11.89 -8.78
N LYS A 172 46.62 10.95 -8.22
CA LYS A 172 47.95 11.19 -7.62
C LYS A 172 48.73 9.87 -7.62
N ASP A 173 49.62 9.75 -8.58
CA ASP A 173 51.03 9.32 -8.49
C ASP A 173 51.39 8.21 -7.47
N ILE A 174 51.85 7.06 -7.96
CA ILE A 174 53.26 6.60 -8.03
C ILE A 174 53.37 5.58 -9.18
#